data_AF-A0A401K6U1-F1
#
_entry.id   AF-A0A401K6U1-F1
#
_cell.length_a   1.000
_cell.length_b   1.000
_cell.length_c   1.000
_cell.angle_alpha   90.00
_cell.angle_beta   90.00
_cell.angle_gamma   90.00
#
_symmetry.space_group_name_H-M   'P 1'
#
loop_
_entity.id
_entity.type
_entity.pdbx_description
1 polymer ?
#
loop_
_entity_poly.entity_id
_entity_poly.type
_entity_poly.pdbx_seq_one_letter_code
_entity_poly.pdbx_strand_id
1 'polypeptide(L)'
;MSNPETSMNGSIPYALGISSIVRIPIPGTGGLCIELKPRGRIPPGGSTSTLFFQDISGKKHLRLDYGYNVATKTINYHWNQARVYSQFGVSDHTPVGKSGVALYQAAKYFRYAGRTLAVAGVAIDIVSIVQSRTPMRRASEAVSGWALAWTGCRAMGAGGAAAGALASPIGIAVGGIGGCVIGGLIGYQAGNYVGANVYDWANAMFISLPQVPKP
;
A
#
# COMPACT_ATOMS: atom_id res chain seq x y z
N MET A 1 -17.67 -12.26 -30.66
CA MET A 1 -18.44 -12.50 -29.41
C MET A 1 -17.43 -12.77 -28.31
N SER A 2 -17.18 -11.78 -27.45
CA SER A 2 -16.26 -11.89 -26.31
C SER A 2 -16.95 -12.64 -25.16
N ASN A 3 -16.26 -13.63 -24.56
CA ASN A 3 -16.74 -14.38 -23.40
C ASN A 3 -17.23 -13.45 -22.28
N PRO A 4 -18.46 -13.62 -21.74
CA PRO A 4 -19.02 -12.74 -20.72
C PRO A 4 -18.53 -12.98 -19.28
N GLU A 5 -17.51 -13.82 -19.05
CA GLU A 5 -17.13 -14.26 -17.69
C GLU A 5 -15.79 -13.76 -17.14
N THR A 6 -15.06 -12.90 -17.85
CA THR A 6 -14.00 -12.13 -17.20
C THR A 6 -14.52 -10.75 -16.85
N SER A 7 -15.23 -10.66 -15.72
CA SER A 7 -15.54 -9.37 -15.11
C SER A 7 -14.23 -8.60 -14.91
N MET A 8 -14.02 -7.55 -15.71
CA MET A 8 -12.93 -6.61 -15.52
C MET A 8 -13.02 -6.10 -14.08
N ASN A 9 -11.99 -6.36 -13.27
CA ASN A 9 -11.92 -5.90 -11.90
C ASN A 9 -10.53 -5.33 -11.62
N GLY A 10 -10.49 -4.25 -10.85
CA GLY A 10 -9.28 -3.54 -10.52
C GLY A 10 -8.40 -4.26 -9.50
N SER A 11 -8.73 -5.48 -9.07
CA SER A 11 -8.12 -6.13 -7.90
C SER A 11 -6.60 -6.18 -7.93
N ILE A 12 -6.02 -6.64 -9.05
CA ILE A 12 -4.57 -6.76 -9.23
C ILE A 12 -3.89 -5.38 -9.25
N PRO A 13 -4.23 -4.47 -10.19
CA PRO A 13 -3.58 -3.16 -10.23
C PRO A 13 -3.83 -2.35 -8.96
N TYR A 14 -5.03 -2.43 -8.37
CA TYR A 14 -5.34 -1.76 -7.10
C TYR A 14 -4.50 -2.33 -5.94
N ALA A 15 -4.46 -3.65 -5.74
CA ALA A 15 -3.74 -4.25 -4.62
C ALA A 15 -2.22 -4.09 -4.73
N LEU A 16 -1.65 -4.15 -5.94
CA LEU A 16 -0.25 -3.78 -6.15
C LEU A 16 -0.04 -2.31 -5.82
N GLY A 17 -0.93 -1.45 -6.30
CA GLY A 17 -0.78 -0.01 -6.14
C GLY A 17 -0.98 0.51 -4.72
N ILE A 18 -1.91 -0.07 -3.97
CA ILE A 18 -2.30 0.40 -2.62
C ILE A 18 -1.13 0.32 -1.64
N SER A 19 -0.23 -0.65 -1.84
CA SER A 19 1.00 -0.81 -1.05
C SER A 19 2.00 0.34 -1.18
N SER A 20 1.91 1.14 -2.24
CA SER A 20 2.72 2.36 -2.41
C SER A 20 2.15 3.59 -1.70
N ILE A 21 0.92 3.50 -1.18
CA ILE A 21 0.15 4.63 -0.62
C ILE A 21 -0.15 4.41 0.87
N VAL A 22 -0.44 3.16 1.24
CA VAL A 22 -0.79 2.76 2.61
C VAL A 22 0.40 2.92 3.54
N ARG A 23 0.11 3.37 4.76
CA ARG A 23 1.06 3.30 5.89
C ARG A 23 1.01 1.90 6.48
N ILE A 24 1.99 1.07 6.16
CA ILE A 24 2.06 -0.31 6.63
C ILE A 24 2.69 -0.31 8.02
N PRO A 25 1.98 -0.72 9.08
CA PRO A 25 2.53 -0.69 10.44
C PRO A 25 3.75 -1.61 10.59
N ILE A 26 4.72 -1.20 11.42
CA ILE A 26 5.81 -2.06 11.85
C ILE A 26 5.57 -2.42 13.33
N PRO A 27 5.14 -3.66 13.64
CA PRO A 27 4.87 -4.06 15.02
C PRO A 27 6.08 -3.87 15.95
N GLY A 28 5.82 -3.55 17.22
CA GLY A 28 6.88 -3.38 18.24
C GLY A 28 7.66 -2.06 18.18
N THR A 29 7.36 -1.16 17.24
CA THR A 29 8.16 0.08 17.04
C THR A 29 7.54 1.34 17.65
N GLY A 30 6.43 1.23 18.38
CA GLY A 30 5.73 2.40 18.95
C GLY A 30 5.13 3.34 17.91
N GLY A 31 4.66 2.78 16.78
CA GLY A 31 3.90 3.53 15.76
C GLY A 31 4.66 3.91 14.49
N LEU A 32 5.85 3.33 14.24
CA LEU A 32 6.51 3.50 12.95
C LEU A 32 5.78 2.70 11.86
N CYS A 33 5.75 3.25 10.65
CA CYS A 33 5.15 2.63 9.48
C CYS A 33 6.14 2.66 8.31
N ILE A 34 6.05 1.65 7.45
CA ILE A 34 6.71 1.61 6.14
C ILE A 34 5.94 2.56 5.21
N GLU A 35 6.67 3.48 4.59
CA GLU A 35 6.17 4.45 3.61
C GLU A 35 7.23 4.71 2.53
N LEU A 36 6.79 5.13 1.34
CA LEU A 36 7.65 5.49 0.20
C LEU A 36 7.74 7.01 -0.02
N LYS A 37 7.19 7.79 0.92
CA LYS A 37 7.18 9.25 0.89
C LYS A 37 7.61 9.79 2.24
N PRO A 38 8.39 10.89 2.29
CA PRO A 38 8.75 11.51 3.56
C PRO A 38 7.51 12.12 4.24
N ARG A 39 7.56 12.19 5.57
CA ARG A 39 6.66 12.98 6.42
C ARG A 39 7.43 14.14 7.05
N GLY A 40 6.70 15.17 7.48
CA GLY A 40 7.29 16.37 8.07
C GLY A 40 7.89 17.32 7.03
N ARG A 41 8.97 18.02 7.40
CA ARG A 41 9.60 19.03 6.55
C ARG A 41 10.34 18.36 5.39
N ILE A 42 9.94 18.71 4.17
CA ILE A 42 10.64 18.31 2.94
C ILE A 42 11.47 19.52 2.46
N PRO A 43 12.78 19.37 2.23
CA PRO A 43 13.60 20.43 1.64
C PRO A 43 13.04 20.88 0.28
N PRO A 44 13.26 22.14 -0.14
CA PRO A 44 12.82 22.63 -1.47
C PRO A 44 13.36 21.78 -2.63
N GLY A 45 14.58 21.23 -2.49
CA GLY A 45 15.18 20.29 -3.44
C GLY A 45 14.63 18.86 -3.38
N GLY A 46 13.62 18.61 -2.56
CA GLY A 46 13.06 17.28 -2.31
C GLY A 46 13.88 16.45 -1.32
N SER A 47 13.60 15.15 -1.31
CA SER A 47 14.30 14.14 -0.51
C SER A 47 14.92 13.13 -1.46
N THR A 48 16.21 12.85 -1.28
CA THR A 48 16.92 11.76 -1.95
C THR A 48 16.55 10.39 -1.39
N SER A 49 15.90 10.34 -0.22
CA SER A 49 15.43 9.10 0.40
C SER A 49 14.18 8.52 -0.26
N THR A 50 14.12 7.19 -0.39
CA THR A 50 13.08 6.47 -1.15
C THR A 50 12.19 5.56 -0.31
N LEU A 51 12.70 5.07 0.82
CA LEU A 51 12.01 4.20 1.76
C LEU A 51 12.13 4.77 3.18
N PHE A 52 11.03 4.74 3.93
CA PHE A 52 10.94 5.31 5.26
C PHE A 52 10.25 4.35 6.21
N PHE A 53 10.84 4.16 7.39
CA PHE A 53 10.18 3.65 8.58
C PHE A 53 9.99 4.84 9.51
N GLN A 54 8.81 5.44 9.51
CA GLN A 54 8.61 6.72 10.16
C GLN A 54 7.29 6.81 10.91
N ASP A 55 7.29 7.65 11.94
CA ASP A 55 6.08 8.02 12.65
C ASP A 55 5.24 9.00 11.82
N ILE A 56 4.03 9.32 12.29
CA ILE A 56 3.13 10.21 11.53
C ILE A 56 3.67 11.63 11.37
N SER A 57 4.51 12.08 12.32
CA SER A 57 5.13 13.41 12.26
C SER A 57 6.37 13.45 11.36
N GLY A 58 6.98 12.30 11.06
CA GLY A 58 8.27 12.19 10.37
C GLY A 58 9.46 12.58 11.24
N LYS A 59 9.28 12.80 12.55
CA LYS A 59 10.37 13.17 13.48
C LYS A 59 11.19 11.97 13.94
N LYS A 60 10.57 10.78 14.00
CA LYS A 60 11.26 9.52 14.28
C LYS A 60 11.29 8.75 12.98
N HIS A 61 12.49 8.45 12.46
CA HIS A 61 12.60 7.76 11.20
C HIS A 61 13.86 6.92 11.06
N LEU A 62 13.75 5.82 10.32
CA LEU A 62 14.85 5.20 9.58
C LEU A 62 14.54 5.41 8.10
N ARG A 63 15.48 5.95 7.31
CA ARG A 63 15.25 6.21 5.89
C ARG A 63 16.41 5.73 5.04
N LEU A 64 16.10 5.15 3.89
CA LEU A 64 17.08 4.68 2.92
C LEU A 64 17.40 5.80 1.95
N ASP A 65 18.64 6.25 1.96
CA ASP A 65 19.09 7.45 1.27
C ASP A 65 20.18 7.16 0.22
N TYR A 66 20.34 8.10 -0.71
CA TYR A 66 21.47 8.16 -1.63
C TYR A 66 22.03 9.57 -1.63
N GLY A 67 23.28 9.72 -1.20
CA GLY A 67 23.91 11.03 -1.10
C GLY A 67 25.27 10.99 -0.41
N TYR A 68 25.79 12.18 -0.09
CA TYR A 68 27.05 12.30 0.65
C TYR A 68 26.90 11.70 2.05
N ASN A 69 27.80 10.78 2.38
CA ASN A 69 27.84 10.09 3.65
C ASN A 69 29.00 10.63 4.49
N VAL A 70 28.68 11.28 5.60
CA VAL A 70 29.67 11.95 6.46
C VAL A 70 30.61 10.98 7.19
N ALA A 71 30.20 9.72 7.37
CA ALA A 71 30.99 8.68 8.03
C ALA A 71 32.06 8.12 7.09
N THR A 72 31.71 7.91 5.82
CA THR A 72 32.63 7.36 4.80
C THR A 72 33.31 8.42 3.94
N LYS A 73 32.88 9.70 4.04
CA LYS A 73 33.33 10.83 3.21
C LYS A 73 33.14 10.63 1.70
N THR A 74 32.19 9.78 1.29
CA THR A 74 31.89 9.47 -0.11
C THR A 74 30.39 9.57 -0.40
N ILE A 75 30.01 9.60 -1.69
CA ILE A 75 28.61 9.48 -2.09
C ILE A 75 28.25 8.01 -2.17
N ASN A 76 27.28 7.56 -1.36
CA ASN A 76 26.84 6.17 -1.34
C ASN A 76 25.36 6.04 -0.94
N TYR A 77 24.87 4.80 -1.02
CA TYR A 77 23.59 4.42 -0.43
C TYR A 77 23.79 4.10 1.05
N HIS A 78 22.97 4.68 1.92
CA HIS A 78 23.10 4.51 3.35
C HIS A 78 21.77 4.70 4.09
N TRP A 79 21.70 4.14 5.29
CA TRP A 79 20.63 4.41 6.24
C TRP A 79 20.89 5.72 6.98
N ASN A 80 19.86 6.55 7.07
CA ASN A 80 19.82 7.71 7.96
C ASN A 80 18.75 7.49 9.03
N GLN A 81 19.09 7.74 10.29
CA GLN A 81 18.21 7.47 11.43
C GLN A 81 18.06 8.70 12.32
N ALA A 82 16.85 8.90 12.84
CA ALA A 82 16.59 9.87 13.89
C ALA A 82 15.72 9.22 14.97
N ARG A 83 16.28 9.04 16.17
CA ARG A 83 15.59 8.55 17.38
C ARG A 83 14.97 7.16 17.21
N VAL A 84 15.59 6.31 16.38
CA VAL A 84 15.12 4.94 16.13
C VAL A 84 16.21 3.87 16.27
N TYR A 85 17.39 4.23 16.77
CA TYR A 85 18.50 3.30 16.97
C TYR A 85 18.10 2.11 17.86
N SER A 86 17.36 2.34 18.95
CA SER A 86 16.95 1.26 19.86
C SER A 86 15.97 0.26 19.23
N GLN A 87 15.30 0.61 18.13
CA GLN A 87 14.37 -0.26 17.42
C GLN A 87 15.06 -1.09 16.34
N PHE A 88 16.10 -0.56 15.69
CA PHE A 88 16.68 -1.17 14.49
C PHE A 88 18.17 -1.51 14.60
N GLY A 89 18.88 -1.01 15.61
CA GLY A 89 20.32 -1.22 15.77
C GLY A 89 21.18 -0.64 14.64
N VAL A 90 20.61 0.24 13.80
CA VAL A 90 21.29 0.85 12.66
C VAL A 90 21.70 2.26 13.02
N SER A 91 23.00 2.53 13.03
CA SER A 91 23.56 3.86 13.26
C SER A 91 23.25 4.82 12.11
N ASP A 92 23.31 6.10 12.40
CA ASP A 92 23.14 7.13 11.37
C ASP A 92 24.28 7.06 10.33
N HIS A 93 23.98 7.34 9.07
CA HIS A 93 24.89 7.21 7.93
C HIS A 93 25.50 5.81 7.71
N THR A 94 24.87 4.73 8.19
CA THR A 94 25.35 3.35 7.97
C THR A 94 25.26 2.97 6.48
N PRO A 95 26.38 2.66 5.79
CA PRO A 95 26.34 2.24 4.39
C PRO A 95 25.53 0.96 4.20
N VAL A 96 24.87 0.83 3.05
CA VAL A 96 24.15 -0.40 2.71
C VAL A 96 24.89 -1.23 1.67
N GLY A 97 24.75 -2.55 1.77
CA GLY A 97 25.26 -3.50 0.76
C GLY A 97 24.39 -3.54 -0.50
N LYS A 98 24.72 -4.47 -1.42
CA LYS A 98 24.03 -4.64 -2.71
C LYS A 98 22.51 -4.77 -2.58
N SER A 99 22.02 -5.47 -1.55
CA SER A 99 20.59 -5.62 -1.28
C SER A 99 19.90 -4.30 -0.94
N GLY A 100 20.57 -3.41 -0.20
CA GLY A 100 20.05 -2.07 0.10
C GLY A 100 20.02 -1.17 -1.12
N VAL A 101 21.01 -1.29 -2.02
CA VAL A 101 20.99 -0.59 -3.32
C VAL A 101 19.79 -1.03 -4.16
N ALA A 102 19.57 -2.34 -4.28
CA ALA A 102 18.43 -2.89 -5.00
C ALA A 102 17.09 -2.42 -4.38
N LEU A 103 16.98 -2.44 -3.05
CA LEU A 103 15.80 -1.95 -2.34
C LEU A 103 15.56 -0.46 -2.59
N TYR A 104 16.61 0.37 -2.58
CA TYR A 104 16.49 1.80 -2.87
C TYR A 104 15.91 2.03 -4.27
N GLN A 105 16.48 1.35 -5.28
CA GLN A 105 16.04 1.50 -6.67
C GLN A 105 14.60 1.00 -6.85
N ALA A 106 14.29 -0.18 -6.30
CA ALA A 106 12.94 -0.73 -6.31
C ALA A 106 11.94 0.22 -5.67
N ALA A 107 12.22 0.74 -4.46
CA ALA A 107 11.35 1.68 -3.76
C ALA A 107 11.13 2.98 -4.56
N LYS A 108 12.18 3.50 -5.20
CA LYS A 108 12.11 4.71 -6.05
C LYS A 108 11.10 4.55 -7.18
N TYR A 109 11.21 3.47 -7.96
CA TYR A 109 10.31 3.23 -9.09
C TYR A 109 8.91 2.81 -8.62
N PHE A 110 8.85 1.95 -7.60
CA PHE A 110 7.60 1.42 -7.08
C PHE A 110 6.68 2.51 -6.50
N ARG A 111 7.25 3.57 -5.91
CA ARG A 111 6.47 4.74 -5.46
C ARG A 111 5.58 5.32 -6.56
N TYR A 112 6.11 5.45 -7.78
CA TYR A 112 5.39 6.07 -8.89
C TYR A 112 4.57 5.05 -9.67
N ALA A 113 5.15 3.88 -9.95
CA ALA A 113 4.48 2.79 -10.64
C ALA A 113 3.27 2.29 -9.84
N GLY A 114 3.43 2.05 -8.53
CA GLY A 114 2.36 1.62 -7.64
C GLY A 114 1.22 2.63 -7.58
N ARG A 115 1.50 3.94 -7.50
CA ARG A 115 0.44 4.96 -7.52
C ARG A 115 -0.34 4.95 -8.84
N THR A 116 0.36 4.76 -9.95
CA THR A 116 -0.28 4.64 -11.27
C THR A 116 -1.15 3.40 -11.35
N LEU A 117 -0.68 2.26 -10.81
CA LEU A 117 -1.46 1.02 -10.73
C LEU A 117 -2.71 1.19 -9.84
N ALA A 118 -2.61 1.91 -8.72
CA ALA A 118 -3.77 2.17 -7.88
C ALA A 118 -4.85 2.96 -8.64
N VAL A 119 -4.46 4.02 -9.37
CA VAL A 119 -5.37 4.81 -10.21
C VAL A 119 -5.95 3.97 -11.34
N ALA A 120 -5.13 3.15 -12.00
CA ALA A 120 -5.59 2.24 -13.06
C ALA A 120 -6.61 1.22 -12.53
N GLY A 121 -6.39 0.67 -11.33
CA GLY A 121 -7.33 -0.22 -10.67
C GLY A 121 -8.68 0.44 -10.43
N VAL A 122 -8.67 1.65 -9.86
CA VAL A 122 -9.91 2.44 -9.68
C VAL A 122 -10.62 2.69 -11.01
N ALA A 123 -9.88 3.06 -12.06
CA ALA A 123 -10.47 3.31 -13.38
C ALA A 123 -11.10 2.04 -13.98
N ILE A 124 -10.44 0.88 -13.85
CA ILE A 124 -10.97 -0.41 -14.29
C ILE A 124 -12.28 -0.73 -13.56
N ASP A 125 -12.36 -0.49 -12.26
CA ASP A 125 -13.60 -0.71 -11.51
C ASP A 125 -14.71 0.26 -11.92
N ILE A 126 -14.40 1.53 -12.20
CA ILE A 126 -15.39 2.49 -12.72
C ILE A 126 -15.96 2.00 -14.06
N VAL A 127 -15.10 1.57 -14.98
CA VAL A 127 -15.54 1.00 -16.26
C VAL A 127 -16.40 -0.24 -16.03
N SER A 128 -15.98 -1.12 -15.12
CA SER A 128 -16.72 -2.32 -14.72
C SER A 128 -18.12 -2.00 -14.18
N ILE A 129 -18.24 -0.95 -13.36
CA ILE A 129 -19.53 -0.49 -12.82
C ILE A 129 -20.43 0.02 -13.95
N VAL A 130 -19.91 0.89 -14.83
CA VAL A 130 -20.70 1.52 -15.91
C VAL A 130 -21.19 0.48 -16.93
N GLN A 131 -20.38 -0.54 -17.22
CA GLN A 131 -20.73 -1.59 -18.17
C GLN A 131 -21.54 -2.74 -17.56
N SER A 132 -21.71 -2.76 -16.23
CA SER A 132 -22.44 -3.81 -15.54
C SER A 132 -23.96 -3.68 -15.75
N ARG A 133 -24.64 -4.82 -15.87
CA ARG A 133 -26.11 -4.90 -15.83
C ARG A 133 -26.68 -4.58 -14.44
N THR A 134 -25.84 -4.67 -13.40
CA THR A 134 -26.19 -4.40 -12.00
C THR A 134 -25.21 -3.38 -11.41
N PRO A 135 -25.25 -2.11 -11.88
CA PRO A 135 -24.22 -1.11 -11.56
C PRO A 135 -24.11 -0.83 -10.06
N MET A 136 -25.23 -0.76 -9.33
CA MET A 136 -25.23 -0.50 -7.89
C MET A 136 -24.64 -1.67 -7.08
N ARG A 137 -24.96 -2.90 -7.46
CA ARG A 137 -24.34 -4.09 -6.89
C ARG A 137 -22.84 -4.08 -7.13
N ARG A 138 -22.41 -3.80 -8.36
CA ARG A 138 -21.00 -3.75 -8.75
C ARG A 138 -20.23 -2.63 -8.04
N ALA A 139 -20.86 -1.49 -7.81
CA ALA A 139 -20.30 -0.40 -7.02
C ALA A 139 -20.10 -0.80 -5.56
N SER A 140 -21.07 -1.49 -4.96
CA SER A 140 -20.95 -2.05 -3.61
C SER A 140 -19.76 -3.00 -3.50
N GLU A 141 -19.63 -3.94 -4.45
CA GLU A 141 -18.48 -4.84 -4.51
C GLU A 141 -17.14 -4.08 -4.56
N ALA A 142 -16.99 -3.12 -5.48
CA ALA A 142 -15.74 -2.39 -5.67
C ALA A 142 -15.35 -1.57 -4.44
N VAL A 143 -16.29 -0.84 -3.83
CA VAL A 143 -16.04 -0.03 -2.63
C VAL A 143 -15.64 -0.92 -1.45
N SER A 144 -16.36 -2.03 -1.23
CA SER A 144 -16.02 -3.01 -0.20
C SER A 144 -14.67 -3.68 -0.51
N GLY A 145 -14.38 -3.96 -1.78
CA GLY A 145 -13.10 -4.46 -2.28
C GLY A 145 -11.95 -3.52 -1.91
N TRP A 146 -12.05 -2.23 -2.23
CA TRP A 146 -11.03 -1.24 -1.89
C TRP A 146 -10.81 -1.10 -0.39
N ALA A 147 -11.90 -1.10 0.39
CA ALA A 147 -11.85 -0.99 1.84
C ALA A 147 -11.16 -2.20 2.48
N LEU A 148 -11.54 -3.42 2.08
CA LEU A 148 -10.92 -4.63 2.62
C LEU A 148 -9.52 -4.87 2.05
N ALA A 149 -9.21 -4.41 0.84
CA ALA A 149 -7.84 -4.39 0.34
C ALA A 149 -6.95 -3.45 1.17
N TRP A 150 -7.45 -2.28 1.57
CA TRP A 150 -6.72 -1.37 2.44
C TRP A 150 -6.44 -2.00 3.81
N THR A 151 -7.46 -2.57 4.46
CA THR A 151 -7.29 -3.18 5.79
C THR A 151 -6.44 -4.45 5.71
N GLY A 152 -6.67 -5.30 4.70
CA GLY A 152 -5.88 -6.49 4.42
C GLY A 152 -4.41 -6.16 4.16
N CYS A 153 -4.13 -5.12 3.38
CA CYS A 153 -2.77 -4.62 3.19
C CYS A 153 -2.10 -4.23 4.50
N ARG A 154 -2.79 -3.48 5.38
CA ARG A 154 -2.22 -3.08 6.68
C ARG A 154 -1.98 -4.27 7.59
N ALA A 155 -2.93 -5.21 7.67
CA ALA A 155 -2.85 -6.37 8.55
C ALA A 155 -1.74 -7.34 8.10
N MET A 156 -1.79 -7.80 6.85
CA MET A 156 -0.80 -8.72 6.31
C MET A 156 0.55 -8.06 6.09
N GLY A 157 0.58 -6.76 5.78
CA GLY A 157 1.81 -5.98 5.74
C GLY A 157 2.46 -5.83 7.11
N ALA A 158 1.69 -5.63 8.18
CA ALA A 158 2.23 -5.66 9.54
C ALA A 158 2.78 -7.05 9.91
N GLY A 159 2.06 -8.12 9.55
CA GLY A 159 2.53 -9.49 9.72
C GLY A 159 3.82 -9.79 8.96
N GLY A 160 3.90 -9.39 7.69
CA GLY A 160 5.09 -9.55 6.86
C GLY A 160 6.27 -8.69 7.35
N ALA A 161 6.01 -7.48 7.84
CA ALA A 161 7.03 -6.64 8.48
C ALA A 161 7.58 -7.29 9.76
N ALA A 162 6.71 -7.87 10.59
CA ALA A 162 7.12 -8.60 11.80
C ALA A 162 7.96 -9.84 11.47
N ALA A 163 7.55 -10.64 10.47
CA ALA A 163 8.34 -11.78 10.00
C ALA A 163 9.71 -11.34 9.45
N GLY A 164 9.74 -10.23 8.71
CA GLY A 164 10.97 -9.65 8.16
C GLY A 164 11.91 -9.02 9.20
N ALA A 165 11.41 -8.69 10.39
CA ALA A 165 12.20 -8.07 11.46
C ALA A 165 13.32 -8.98 11.98
N LEU A 166 13.17 -10.30 11.86
CA LEU A 166 14.20 -11.27 12.22
C LEU A 166 15.45 -11.17 11.34
N ALA A 167 15.33 -10.61 10.14
CA ALA A 167 16.42 -10.55 9.17
C ALA A 167 17.19 -9.21 9.22
N SER A 168 16.49 -8.08 9.14
CA SER A 168 17.06 -6.72 9.09
C SER A 168 15.98 -5.68 8.77
N PRO A 169 16.28 -4.37 8.82
CA PRO A 169 15.43 -3.35 8.21
C PRO A 169 15.07 -3.62 6.74
N ILE A 170 15.95 -4.25 5.96
CA ILE A 170 15.63 -4.66 4.58
C ILE A 170 14.52 -5.72 4.60
N GLY A 171 14.62 -6.70 5.48
CA GLY A 171 13.60 -7.73 5.67
C GLY A 171 12.24 -7.16 6.06
N ILE A 172 12.21 -6.19 6.99
CA ILE A 172 10.99 -5.48 7.38
C ILE A 172 10.32 -4.82 6.17
N ALA A 173 11.09 -4.13 5.33
CA ALA A 173 10.56 -3.43 4.16
C ALA A 173 9.98 -4.40 3.13
N VAL A 174 10.76 -5.43 2.76
CA VAL A 174 10.36 -6.42 1.76
C VAL A 174 9.16 -7.23 2.25
N GLY A 175 9.22 -7.74 3.48
CA GLY A 175 8.15 -8.50 4.09
C GLY A 175 6.88 -7.66 4.25
N GLY A 176 7.01 -6.40 4.66
CA GLY A 176 5.85 -5.53 4.86
C GLY A 176 5.17 -5.11 3.56
N ILE A 177 5.93 -4.72 2.53
CA ILE A 177 5.36 -4.39 1.21
C ILE A 177 4.76 -5.64 0.56
N GLY A 178 5.48 -6.77 0.57
CA GLY A 178 4.99 -8.04 0.01
C GLY A 178 3.74 -8.55 0.71
N GLY A 179 3.74 -8.55 2.05
CA GLY A 179 2.57 -8.89 2.85
C GLY A 179 1.38 -7.97 2.57
N CYS A 180 1.63 -6.67 2.38
CA CYS A 180 0.57 -5.73 2.03
C CYS A 180 -0.03 -6.02 0.64
N VAL A 181 0.77 -6.35 -0.36
CA VAL A 181 0.26 -6.73 -1.69
C VAL A 181 -0.64 -7.97 -1.58
N ILE A 182 -0.18 -9.01 -0.89
CA ILE A 182 -0.94 -10.26 -0.71
C ILE A 182 -2.24 -9.99 0.05
N GLY A 183 -2.16 -9.27 1.18
CA GLY A 183 -3.35 -8.91 1.96
C GLY A 183 -4.30 -7.97 1.21
N GLY A 184 -3.76 -7.09 0.36
CA GLY A 184 -4.55 -6.24 -0.52
C GLY A 184 -5.35 -7.04 -1.53
N LEU A 185 -4.75 -8.05 -2.16
CA LEU A 185 -5.41 -8.94 -3.12
C LEU A 185 -6.52 -9.77 -2.45
N ILE A 186 -6.19 -10.44 -1.35
CA ILE A 186 -7.14 -11.27 -0.60
C ILE A 186 -8.27 -10.40 -0.05
N GLY A 187 -7.92 -9.26 0.53
CA GLY A 187 -8.87 -8.28 1.05
C GLY A 187 -9.80 -7.76 -0.05
N TYR A 188 -9.29 -7.47 -1.24
CA TYR A 188 -10.11 -7.05 -2.37
C TYR A 188 -11.16 -8.10 -2.74
N GLN A 189 -10.74 -9.36 -2.88
CA GLN A 189 -11.63 -10.45 -3.29
C GLN A 189 -12.70 -10.72 -2.22
N ALA A 190 -12.29 -10.77 -0.95
CA ALA A 190 -13.21 -10.87 0.17
C ALA A 190 -14.18 -9.67 0.21
N GLY A 191 -13.68 -8.47 -0.06
CA GLY A 191 -14.48 -7.24 -0.08
C GLY A 191 -15.52 -7.25 -1.17
N ASN A 192 -15.18 -7.68 -2.38
CA ASN A 192 -16.16 -7.88 -3.45
C ASN A 192 -17.26 -8.85 -3.00
N TYR A 193 -16.88 -10.00 -2.45
CA TYR A 193 -17.84 -11.00 -2.00
C TYR A 193 -18.77 -10.45 -0.91
N VAL A 194 -18.23 -9.75 0.09
CA VAL A 194 -19.03 -9.14 1.16
C VAL A 194 -19.95 -8.05 0.60
N GLY A 195 -19.43 -7.15 -0.24
CA GLY A 195 -20.18 -6.04 -0.82
C GLY A 195 -21.35 -6.51 -1.69
N ALA A 196 -21.16 -7.60 -2.43
CA ALA A 196 -22.21 -8.31 -3.16
C ALA A 196 -23.32 -8.81 -2.21
N ASN A 197 -22.95 -9.59 -1.19
CA ASN A 197 -23.90 -10.19 -0.27
C ASN A 197 -24.70 -9.14 0.51
N VAL A 198 -24.04 -8.05 0.94
CA VAL A 198 -24.72 -6.94 1.63
C VAL A 198 -25.71 -6.25 0.70
N TYR A 199 -25.34 -6.02 -0.57
CA TYR A 199 -26.25 -5.43 -1.54
C TYR A 199 -27.44 -6.34 -1.81
N ASP A 200 -27.20 -7.63 -2.05
CA ASP A 200 -28.25 -8.60 -2.36
C ASP A 200 -29.23 -8.74 -1.19
N TRP A 201 -28.72 -8.78 0.05
CA TRP A 201 -29.51 -8.73 1.28
C TRP A 201 -30.36 -7.44 1.40
N ALA A 202 -29.74 -6.27 1.18
CA ALA A 202 -30.43 -4.99 1.30
C ALA A 202 -31.53 -4.85 0.22
N ASN A 203 -31.25 -5.28 -1.01
CA ASN A 203 -32.21 -5.28 -2.10
C ASN A 203 -33.41 -6.18 -1.80
N ALA A 204 -33.18 -7.35 -1.17
CA ALA A 204 -34.25 -8.26 -0.76
C ALA A 204 -35.11 -7.70 0.40
N MET A 205 -34.53 -6.91 1.31
CA MET A 205 -35.25 -6.39 2.48
C MET A 205 -35.92 -5.03 2.27
N PHE A 206 -35.38 -4.17 1.42
CA PHE A 206 -35.77 -2.76 1.36
C PHE A 206 -36.37 -2.30 0.02
N ILE A 207 -36.49 -3.17 -1.00
CA ILE A 207 -37.04 -2.76 -2.31
C ILE A 207 -38.33 -3.52 -2.67
N SER A 208 -39.45 -2.81 -2.46
CA SER A 208 -40.62 -2.79 -3.36
C SER A 208 -41.36 -1.46 -3.12
N LEU A 209 -40.87 -0.35 -3.68
CA LEU A 209 -41.71 0.84 -3.83
C LEU A 209 -42.59 0.64 -5.07
N PRO A 210 -43.92 0.85 -4.97
CA PRO A 210 -44.81 0.71 -6.12
C PRO A 210 -44.36 1.66 -7.22
N GLN A 211 -44.35 1.17 -8.46
CA GLN A 211 -44.09 2.00 -9.62
C GLN A 211 -45.21 3.03 -9.72
N VAL A 212 -44.89 4.31 -9.52
CA VAL A 212 -45.83 5.39 -9.86
C VAL A 212 -45.92 5.40 -11.38
N PRO A 213 -47.09 5.13 -11.98
CA PRO A 213 -47.24 5.20 -13.43
C PRO A 213 -46.84 6.60 -13.89
N LYS A 214 -46.03 6.67 -14.93
CA LYS A 214 -45.65 7.93 -15.59
C LYS A 214 -46.94 8.63 -16.08
N PRO A 215 -47.11 9.94 -15.83
CA PRO A 215 -48.19 10.72 -16.44
C PRO A 215 -48.03 10.81 -17.96
#